data_AF-A0A8T7ANP7-F1
#
_entry.id   AF-A0A8T7ANP7-F1
#
_cell.length_a   1.000
_cell.length_b   1.000
_cell.length_c   1.000
_cell.angle_alpha   90.00
_cell.angle_beta   90.00
_cell.angle_gamma   90.00
#
_symmetry.space_group_name_H-M   'P 1'
#
loop_
_entity.id
_entity.type
_entity.pdbx_description
1 polymer ?
#
loop_
_entity_poly.entity_id
_entity_poly.type
_entity_poly.pdbx_seq_one_letter_code
_entity_poly.pdbx_strand_id
1 'polypeptide(L)'
;MRPTTILILLLCFFSAAQAAPLTWTLDGVTFDNGTQLQGQFDYDASTNTYSNVLIQSGNPIWYSDSKLPPFTLDNTFGPGTATGFEAWTRYDGCCDSYLYIYLDSAMTDSGGVISILTTSYEARFYPGGDDYRYVTGGTISAVPIPAAAWLFGSALAGLGWLRRRQTT
;
A
#
# COMPACT_ATOMS: atom_id res chain seq x y z
N MET A 1 33.53 8.76 38.73
CA MET A 1 33.05 8.42 37.37
C MET A 1 33.05 9.70 36.55
N ARG A 2 33.68 9.69 35.36
CA ARG A 2 33.86 10.90 34.54
C ARG A 2 32.63 11.12 33.66
N PRO A 3 32.13 12.37 33.51
CA PRO A 3 30.89 12.68 32.77
C PRO A 3 30.95 12.30 31.28
N THR A 4 32.15 12.13 30.72
CA THR A 4 32.38 11.71 29.32
C THR A 4 31.92 10.28 29.00
N THR A 5 31.84 9.38 29.99
CA THR A 5 31.43 7.98 29.76
C THR A 5 29.90 7.83 29.63
N ILE A 6 29.12 8.77 30.17
CA ILE A 6 27.64 8.73 30.13
C ILE A 6 27.10 9.20 28.77
N LEU A 7 27.79 10.11 28.09
CA LEU A 7 27.36 10.64 26.79
C LEU A 7 27.46 9.58 25.67
N ILE A 8 28.41 8.65 25.76
CA ILE A 8 28.61 7.59 24.75
C ILE A 8 27.57 6.47 24.90
N LEU A 9 27.10 6.16 26.11
CA LEU A 9 26.06 5.14 26.31
C LEU A 9 24.66 5.60 25.89
N LEU A 10 24.39 6.93 25.90
CA LEU A 10 23.09 7.47 25.50
C LEU A 10 22.88 7.49 23.96
N LEU A 11 23.98 7.46 23.19
CA LEU A 11 23.96 7.42 21.72
C LEU A 11 23.74 6.01 21.15
N CYS A 12 23.69 4.95 21.97
CA CYS A 12 23.40 3.59 21.48
C CYS A 12 21.91 3.23 21.50
N PHE A 13 21.03 4.15 21.89
CA PHE A 13 19.57 4.02 21.78
C PHE A 13 19.03 4.66 20.49
N PHE A 14 19.80 4.64 19.38
CA PHE A 14 19.18 4.80 18.07
C PHE A 14 18.31 3.58 17.85
N SER A 15 17.01 3.73 18.15
CA SER A 15 15.98 2.79 17.75
C SER A 15 16.27 2.36 16.32
N ALA A 16 16.34 1.06 16.09
CA ALA A 16 16.26 0.54 14.74
C ALA A 16 15.07 1.26 14.08
N ALA A 17 15.33 2.02 13.02
CA ALA A 17 14.28 2.49 12.15
C ALA A 17 13.69 1.22 11.54
N GLN A 18 12.74 0.61 12.25
CA GLN A 18 12.07 -0.57 11.76
C GLN A 18 11.21 -0.07 10.61
N ALA A 19 11.55 -0.51 9.40
CA ALA A 19 10.69 -0.42 8.24
C ALA A 19 9.34 -1.03 8.63
N ALA A 20 8.38 -0.19 8.97
CA ALA A 20 7.02 -0.60 9.18
C ALA A 20 6.33 -0.59 7.81
N PRO A 21 5.41 -1.55 7.55
CA PRO A 21 4.60 -1.50 6.35
C PRO A 21 3.95 -0.12 6.18
N LEU A 22 3.98 0.41 4.96
CA LEU A 22 3.33 1.67 4.64
C LEU A 22 1.98 1.42 3.97
N THR A 23 0.97 2.19 4.37
CA THR A 23 -0.31 2.24 3.66
C THR A 23 -0.16 3.08 2.39
N TRP A 24 -0.38 2.44 1.25
CA TRP A 24 -0.45 3.04 -0.07
C TRP A 24 -1.90 3.22 -0.49
N THR A 25 -2.24 4.40 -1.00
CA THR A 25 -3.60 4.75 -1.45
C THR A 25 -3.58 5.06 -2.95
N LEU A 26 -4.60 4.57 -3.67
CA LEU A 26 -4.83 4.86 -5.08
C LEU A 26 -5.44 6.26 -5.23
N ASP A 27 -4.89 7.08 -6.12
CA ASP A 27 -5.39 8.42 -6.43
C ASP A 27 -5.54 8.63 -7.94
N GLY A 28 -6.74 9.05 -8.36
CA GLY A 28 -7.08 9.32 -9.77
C GLY A 28 -6.98 8.11 -10.70
N VAL A 29 -7.00 6.89 -10.15
CA VAL A 29 -6.82 5.67 -10.95
C VAL A 29 -8.08 5.38 -11.76
N THR A 30 -7.94 5.29 -13.09
CA THR A 30 -9.09 5.16 -14.00
C THR A 30 -8.86 4.12 -15.08
N PHE A 31 -9.92 3.41 -15.43
CA PHE A 31 -9.99 2.57 -16.62
C PHE A 31 -10.24 3.42 -17.88
N ASP A 32 -10.04 2.83 -19.05
CA ASP A 32 -10.28 3.45 -20.37
C ASP A 32 -11.71 3.98 -20.58
N ASN A 33 -12.70 3.37 -19.92
CA ASN A 33 -14.09 3.80 -19.94
C ASN A 33 -14.44 4.91 -18.92
N GLY A 34 -13.43 5.44 -18.21
CA GLY A 34 -13.59 6.49 -17.21
C GLY A 34 -14.06 6.01 -15.82
N THR A 35 -14.28 4.70 -15.63
CA THR A 35 -14.59 4.14 -14.30
C THR A 35 -13.37 4.29 -13.40
N GLN A 36 -13.60 4.69 -12.14
CA GLN A 36 -12.54 4.85 -11.16
C GLN A 36 -12.27 3.53 -10.41
N LEU A 37 -10.99 3.29 -10.16
CA LEU A 37 -10.47 2.31 -9.22
C LEU A 37 -9.95 3.06 -7.99
N GLN A 38 -10.36 2.65 -6.81
CA GLN A 38 -10.04 3.34 -5.56
C GLN A 38 -9.74 2.33 -4.46
N GLY A 39 -8.96 2.74 -3.47
CA GLY A 39 -8.65 1.86 -2.36
C GLY A 39 -7.25 2.06 -1.80
N GLN A 40 -6.85 1.10 -0.98
CA GLN A 40 -5.56 1.10 -0.31
C GLN A 40 -5.05 -0.31 -0.07
N PHE A 41 -3.76 -0.40 0.23
CA PHE A 41 -3.10 -1.61 0.70
C PHE A 41 -1.89 -1.23 1.53
N ASP A 42 -1.44 -2.13 2.40
CA ASP A 42 -0.17 -1.99 3.10
C ASP A 42 0.92 -2.77 2.36
N TYR A 43 2.09 -2.15 2.19
CA TYR A 43 3.26 -2.77 1.58
C TYR A 43 4.47 -2.69 2.51
N ASP A 44 5.12 -3.84 2.74
CA ASP A 44 6.38 -3.97 3.46
C ASP A 44 7.52 -4.16 2.46
N ALA A 45 8.36 -3.13 2.28
CA ALA A 45 9.46 -3.17 1.34
C ALA A 45 10.60 -4.10 1.79
N SER A 46 10.70 -4.40 3.09
CA SER A 46 11.74 -5.28 3.63
C SER A 46 11.48 -6.75 3.33
N THR A 47 10.20 -7.15 3.29
CA THR A 47 9.77 -8.52 3.00
C THR A 47 9.16 -8.68 1.61
N ASN A 48 8.95 -7.57 0.89
CA ASN A 48 8.22 -7.52 -0.39
C ASN A 48 6.82 -8.15 -0.25
N THR A 49 6.09 -7.77 0.80
CA THR A 49 4.79 -8.35 1.14
C THR A 49 3.69 -7.31 1.10
N TYR A 50 2.54 -7.70 0.56
CA TYR A 50 1.30 -6.93 0.56
C TYR A 50 0.34 -7.45 1.64
N SER A 51 -0.41 -6.55 2.28
CA SER A 51 -1.42 -6.89 3.29
C SER A 51 -2.50 -5.81 3.38
N ASN A 52 -3.59 -6.08 4.13
CA ASN A 52 -4.67 -5.12 4.38
C ASN A 52 -5.22 -4.45 3.11
N VAL A 53 -5.36 -5.25 2.05
CA VAL A 53 -5.76 -4.73 0.75
C VAL A 53 -7.26 -4.57 0.70
N LEU A 54 -7.66 -3.36 0.33
CA LEU A 54 -9.03 -3.01 0.00
C LEU A 54 -9.02 -2.14 -1.26
N ILE A 55 -9.20 -2.76 -2.42
CA ILE A 55 -9.25 -2.07 -3.72
C ILE A 55 -10.57 -2.39 -4.41
N GLN A 56 -11.27 -1.37 -4.90
CA GLN A 56 -12.61 -1.46 -5.44
C GLN A 56 -12.83 -0.56 -6.66
N SER A 57 -13.61 -1.03 -7.63
CA SER A 57 -14.13 -0.18 -8.72
C SER A 57 -15.51 0.37 -8.37
N GLY A 58 -15.79 1.64 -8.68
CA GLY A 58 -17.03 2.30 -8.23
C GLY A 58 -18.34 1.83 -8.87
N ASN A 59 -18.34 1.42 -10.15
CA ASN A 59 -19.54 0.97 -10.86
C ASN A 59 -19.35 -0.41 -11.48
N PRO A 60 -20.45 -1.17 -11.69
CA PRO A 60 -20.41 -2.36 -12.55
C PRO A 60 -19.84 -1.95 -13.89
N ILE A 61 -18.81 -2.67 -14.32
CA ILE A 61 -18.04 -2.24 -15.47
C ILE A 61 -18.61 -2.93 -16.70
N TRP A 62 -19.10 -2.13 -17.66
CA TRP A 62 -19.66 -2.64 -18.91
C TRP A 62 -18.53 -3.00 -19.87
N TYR A 63 -18.59 -4.18 -20.48
CA TYR A 63 -17.70 -4.55 -21.60
C TYR A 63 -18.50 -5.26 -22.69
N SER A 64 -18.37 -4.74 -23.91
CA SER A 64 -19.07 -5.12 -25.15
C SER A 64 -20.59 -5.28 -25.00
N ASP A 65 -21.07 -6.30 -24.30
CA ASP A 65 -22.49 -6.60 -24.04
C ASP A 65 -22.76 -7.24 -22.65
N SER A 66 -21.73 -7.37 -21.80
CA SER A 66 -21.83 -8.01 -20.47
C SER A 66 -21.56 -7.00 -19.35
N LYS A 67 -22.43 -7.03 -18.33
CA LYS A 67 -22.28 -6.24 -17.11
C LYS A 67 -21.39 -7.03 -16.15
N LEU A 68 -20.13 -6.63 -16.01
CA LEU A 68 -19.29 -7.17 -14.94
C LEU A 68 -19.69 -6.53 -13.62
N PRO A 69 -19.71 -7.28 -12.51
CA PRO A 69 -19.86 -6.70 -11.18
C PRO A 69 -18.70 -5.74 -10.89
N PRO A 70 -18.86 -4.83 -9.93
CA PRO A 70 -17.74 -4.09 -9.37
C PRO A 70 -16.65 -5.05 -8.91
N PHE A 71 -15.42 -4.77 -9.30
CA PHE A 71 -14.25 -5.48 -8.81
C PHE A 71 -14.00 -5.11 -7.35
N THR A 72 -13.80 -6.12 -6.49
CA THR A 72 -13.37 -5.95 -5.10
C THR A 72 -12.27 -6.95 -4.81
N LEU A 73 -11.12 -6.45 -4.37
CA LEU A 73 -10.03 -7.26 -3.86
C LEU A 73 -10.01 -7.23 -2.36
N ASP A 74 -10.00 -8.42 -1.78
CA ASP A 74 -9.71 -8.66 -0.37
C ASP A 74 -8.59 -9.70 -0.28
N ASN A 75 -7.40 -9.22 0.09
CA ASN A 75 -6.21 -9.98 0.48
C ASN A 75 -5.73 -11.12 -0.46
N THR A 76 -6.20 -11.16 -1.71
CA THR A 76 -5.85 -12.21 -2.68
C THR A 76 -4.93 -11.63 -3.75
N PHE A 77 -3.62 -11.78 -3.52
CA PHE A 77 -2.57 -11.32 -4.43
C PHE A 77 -1.86 -12.50 -5.06
N GLY A 78 -1.49 -12.34 -6.34
CA GLY A 78 -0.42 -13.13 -6.94
C GLY A 78 0.95 -12.73 -6.35
N PRO A 79 2.05 -13.34 -6.80
CA PRO A 79 3.39 -12.91 -6.39
C PRO A 79 3.61 -11.44 -6.80
N GLY A 80 3.54 -10.52 -5.82
CA GLY A 80 3.81 -9.10 -6.02
C GLY A 80 5.31 -8.78 -6.05
N THR A 81 5.66 -7.68 -6.70
CA THR A 81 7.02 -7.09 -6.69
C THR A 81 6.96 -5.69 -6.11
N ALA A 82 8.11 -5.08 -5.82
CA ALA A 82 8.14 -3.68 -5.40
C ALA A 82 7.61 -2.71 -6.48
N THR A 83 7.63 -3.12 -7.74
CA THR A 83 7.24 -2.30 -8.90
C THR A 83 5.83 -2.58 -9.41
N GLY A 84 5.03 -3.34 -8.66
CA GLY A 84 3.68 -3.65 -9.06
C GLY A 84 3.16 -4.94 -8.48
N PHE A 85 1.86 -5.11 -8.64
CA PHE A 85 1.15 -6.28 -8.13
C PHE A 85 0.14 -6.81 -9.13
N GLU A 86 -0.12 -8.11 -8.97
CA GLU A 86 -1.20 -8.83 -9.61
C GLU A 86 -2.19 -9.21 -8.55
N ALA A 87 -3.46 -8.96 -8.82
CA ALA A 87 -4.55 -9.34 -7.95
C ALA A 87 -5.67 -9.94 -8.77
N TRP A 88 -6.39 -10.90 -8.21
CA TRP A 88 -7.41 -11.63 -8.94
C TRP A 88 -8.63 -11.84 -8.05
N THR A 89 -9.81 -11.75 -8.66
CA THR A 89 -11.07 -12.10 -8.03
C THR A 89 -11.72 -13.23 -8.81
N ARG A 90 -12.23 -14.22 -8.09
CA ARG A 90 -12.95 -15.34 -8.68
C ARG A 90 -14.43 -15.04 -8.65
N TYR A 91 -15.05 -15.04 -9.82
CA TYR A 91 -16.50 -14.93 -9.89
C TYR A 91 -17.13 -16.33 -9.86
N ASP A 92 -18.03 -16.55 -8.92
CA ASP A 92 -18.76 -17.81 -8.80
C ASP A 92 -19.53 -18.11 -10.09
N GLY A 93 -19.08 -19.14 -10.81
CA GLY A 93 -19.82 -19.73 -11.91
C GLY A 93 -19.36 -19.39 -13.33
N CYS A 94 -18.33 -18.55 -13.57
CA CYS A 94 -17.88 -18.37 -14.96
C CYS A 94 -16.44 -17.95 -15.24
N CYS A 95 -15.75 -17.15 -14.41
CA CYS A 95 -14.39 -16.71 -14.76
C CYS A 95 -13.66 -16.06 -13.57
N ASP A 96 -12.34 -16.02 -13.67
CA ASP A 96 -11.51 -15.18 -12.81
C ASP A 96 -11.36 -13.80 -13.46
N SER A 97 -10.99 -12.76 -12.72
CA SER A 97 -10.66 -11.43 -13.28
C SER A 97 -9.38 -10.94 -12.63
N TYR A 98 -8.40 -10.55 -13.45
CA TYR A 98 -7.02 -10.27 -13.01
C TYR A 98 -6.67 -8.80 -13.18
N LEU A 99 -6.44 -8.04 -12.12
CA LEU A 99 -5.90 -6.69 -12.18
C LEU A 99 -4.37 -6.72 -12.08
N TYR A 100 -3.67 -6.21 -13.09
CA TYR A 100 -2.25 -5.90 -13.01
C TYR A 100 -2.05 -4.39 -12.89
N ILE A 101 -1.35 -3.95 -11.82
CA ILE A 101 -0.88 -2.58 -11.69
C ILE A 101 0.64 -2.59 -11.75
N TYR A 102 1.20 -1.91 -12.75
CA TYR A 102 2.62 -1.64 -12.88
C TYR A 102 2.93 -0.20 -12.48
N LEU A 103 4.05 -0.02 -11.79
CA LEU A 103 4.48 1.25 -11.22
C LEU A 103 5.75 1.74 -11.93
N ASP A 104 5.88 3.06 -12.05
CA ASP A 104 7.05 3.71 -12.67
C ASP A 104 8.33 3.53 -11.82
N SER A 105 8.17 3.30 -10.52
CA SER A 105 9.27 3.01 -9.60
C SER A 105 8.86 2.02 -8.52
N ALA A 106 9.86 1.46 -7.83
CA ALA A 106 9.64 0.58 -6.69
C ALA A 106 9.02 1.33 -5.50
N MET A 107 8.08 0.70 -4.79
CA MET A 107 7.62 1.13 -3.48
C MET A 107 8.73 0.94 -2.44
N THR A 108 8.87 1.91 -1.54
CA THR A 108 9.90 1.91 -0.50
C THR A 108 9.32 2.36 0.85
N ASP A 109 10.05 2.11 1.93
CA ASP A 109 9.69 2.58 3.29
C ASP A 109 9.77 4.11 3.44
N SER A 110 10.27 4.81 2.42
CA SER A 110 10.22 6.27 2.36
C SER A 110 8.90 6.80 1.79
N GLY A 111 8.00 5.92 1.35
CA GLY A 111 6.73 6.29 0.73
C GLY A 111 6.95 7.16 -0.52
N GLY A 112 6.09 8.16 -0.69
CA GLY A 112 6.11 9.09 -1.82
C GLY A 112 4.90 8.88 -2.74
N VAL A 113 4.93 9.55 -3.90
CA VAL A 113 3.93 9.41 -4.96
C VAL A 113 4.59 8.67 -6.12
N ILE A 114 3.94 7.61 -6.61
CA ILE A 114 4.43 6.80 -7.73
C ILE A 114 3.35 6.74 -8.81
N SER A 115 3.73 7.02 -10.04
CA SER A 115 2.84 6.93 -11.19
C SER A 115 2.55 5.47 -11.56
N ILE A 116 1.30 5.21 -11.94
CA ILE A 116 0.92 3.94 -12.55
C ILE A 116 1.28 3.99 -14.03
N LEU A 117 1.97 2.98 -14.53
CA LEU A 117 2.28 2.83 -15.94
C LEU A 117 0.99 2.54 -16.72
N THR A 118 0.82 3.19 -17.87
CA THR A 118 -0.32 3.01 -18.78
C THR A 118 -0.34 1.64 -19.46
N THR A 119 0.66 0.80 -19.18
CA THR A 119 0.73 -0.61 -19.58
C THR A 119 0.09 -1.57 -18.56
N SER A 120 -0.49 -1.05 -17.47
CA SER A 120 -1.28 -1.82 -16.51
C SER A 120 -2.52 -2.37 -17.21
N TYR A 121 -2.71 -3.69 -17.19
CA TYR A 121 -3.76 -4.39 -17.93
C TYR A 121 -4.50 -5.40 -17.07
N GLU A 122 -5.65 -5.87 -17.52
CA GLU A 122 -6.38 -7.03 -17.00
C GLU A 122 -6.36 -8.10 -18.09
N ALA A 123 -6.27 -9.41 -17.80
CA ALA A 123 -6.11 -10.43 -18.85
C ALA A 123 -7.09 -11.61 -18.87
N ARG A 124 -7.41 -12.01 -20.12
CA ARG A 124 -8.21 -13.17 -20.57
C ARG A 124 -7.37 -14.37 -20.97
N PHE A 125 -7.77 -15.57 -20.60
CA PHE A 125 -7.33 -16.82 -21.25
C PHE A 125 -8.56 -17.62 -21.71
N TYR A 126 -8.89 -17.57 -23.01
CA TYR A 126 -9.99 -18.37 -23.63
C TYR A 126 -9.50 -19.80 -24.01
N PRO A 127 -10.41 -20.82 -24.07
CA PRO A 127 -11.83 -20.65 -24.39
C PRO A 127 -12.77 -20.66 -23.16
N GLY A 128 -13.12 -19.48 -22.65
CA GLY A 128 -14.09 -19.18 -21.59
C GLY A 128 -13.93 -17.80 -20.89
N GLY A 129 -12.82 -17.08 -21.14
CA GLY A 129 -12.27 -15.96 -20.36
C GLY A 129 -13.17 -14.76 -19.95
N ASP A 130 -12.90 -13.87 -18.95
CA ASP A 130 -11.83 -12.92 -18.43
C ASP A 130 -11.47 -11.54 -19.11
N ASP A 131 -12.32 -10.52 -19.09
CA ASP A 131 -12.11 -9.27 -19.87
C ASP A 131 -10.74 -8.56 -19.71
N TYR A 132 -10.24 -7.88 -20.75
CA TYR A 132 -9.05 -7.02 -20.64
C TYR A 132 -9.44 -5.54 -20.54
N ARG A 133 -9.11 -4.87 -19.44
CA ARG A 133 -9.09 -3.41 -19.33
C ARG A 133 -7.76 -2.89 -18.81
N TYR A 134 -7.37 -1.75 -19.38
CA TYR A 134 -6.17 -1.06 -18.99
C TYR A 134 -6.53 0.03 -18.00
N VAL A 135 -5.74 0.12 -16.94
CA VAL A 135 -5.69 1.36 -16.16
C VAL A 135 -4.94 2.38 -17.03
N THR A 136 -5.61 3.47 -17.37
CA THR A 136 -5.10 4.48 -18.30
C THR A 136 -4.29 5.58 -17.62
N GLY A 137 -4.28 5.59 -16.28
CA GLY A 137 -3.47 6.50 -15.50
C GLY A 137 -3.85 6.50 -14.03
N GLY A 138 -3.20 7.39 -13.28
CA GLY A 138 -3.35 7.54 -11.83
C GLY A 138 -2.01 7.40 -11.12
N THR A 139 -2.06 7.53 -9.80
CA THR A 139 -0.90 7.37 -8.92
C THR A 139 -1.26 6.52 -7.72
N ILE A 140 -0.23 5.99 -7.06
CA ILE A 140 -0.33 5.56 -5.67
C ILE A 140 0.50 6.47 -4.80
N SER A 141 0.09 6.65 -3.54
CA SER A 141 0.88 7.44 -2.60
C SER A 141 0.86 6.87 -1.19
N ALA A 142 1.98 7.04 -0.49
CA ALA A 142 2.12 6.72 0.92
C ALA A 142 2.89 7.83 1.63
N VAL A 143 2.43 8.20 2.82
CA VAL A 143 3.13 9.17 3.68
C VAL A 143 3.71 8.41 4.86
N PRO A 144 5.05 8.33 5.00
CA PRO A 144 5.65 7.70 6.17
C PRO A 144 5.20 8.38 7.45
N ILE A 145 4.94 7.57 8.49
CA ILE A 145 4.67 8.12 9.82
C ILE A 145 5.93 8.87 10.27
N PRO A 146 5.83 10.19 10.55
CA PRO A 146 7.01 10.94 10.94
C PRO A 146 7.63 10.37 12.21
N ALA A 147 8.96 10.24 12.23
CA ALA A 147 9.70 9.87 13.44
C ALA A 147 9.35 10.80 14.63
N ALA A 148 8.88 12.01 14.35
CA ALA A 148 8.37 12.97 15.31
C ALA A 148 7.22 12.42 16.18
N ALA A 149 6.37 11.51 15.69
CA ALA A 149 5.29 10.92 16.48
C ALA A 149 5.85 10.09 17.66
N TRP A 150 6.89 9.29 17.41
CA TRP A 150 7.59 8.53 18.44
C TRP A 150 8.37 9.42 19.39
N LEU A 151 9.04 10.45 18.85
CA LEU A 151 9.75 11.44 19.68
C LEU A 151 8.77 12.16 20.62
N PHE A 152 7.62 12.58 20.11
CA PHE A 152 6.59 13.25 20.89
C PHE A 152 6.02 12.32 21.97
N GLY A 153 5.68 11.07 21.62
CA GLY A 153 5.21 10.07 22.57
C GLY A 153 6.22 9.78 23.68
N SER A 154 7.51 9.65 23.32
CA SER A 154 8.59 9.43 24.30
C SER A 154 8.82 10.64 25.21
N ALA A 155 8.72 11.86 24.67
CA ALA A 155 8.83 13.08 25.45
C ALA A 155 7.70 13.21 26.47
N LEU A 156 6.45 12.93 26.06
CA LEU A 156 5.30 12.93 26.97
C LEU A 156 5.44 11.88 28.08
N ALA A 157 5.89 10.67 27.74
CA ALA A 157 6.13 9.62 28.73
C ALA A 157 7.22 10.02 29.74
N GLY A 158 8.32 10.61 29.26
CA GLY A 158 9.40 11.12 30.10
C GLY A 158 8.93 12.23 31.05
N LEU A 159 8.15 13.18 30.55
CA LEU A 159 7.55 14.25 31.35
C LEU A 159 6.57 13.72 32.40
N GLY A 160 5.73 12.75 32.05
CA GLY A 160 4.82 12.10 32.98
C GLY A 160 5.55 11.38 34.12
N TRP A 161 6.66 10.71 33.81
CA TRP A 161 7.50 10.06 34.82
C TRP A 161 8.19 11.05 35.76
N LEU A 162 8.71 12.17 35.22
CA LEU A 162 9.30 13.23 36.03
C LEU A 162 8.29 13.84 37.00
N ARG A 163 7.05 14.06 36.57
CA ARG A 163 5.97 14.54 37.44
C ARG A 163 5.70 13.59 38.61
N ARG A 164 5.70 12.27 38.36
CA ARG A 164 5.46 11.26 39.40
C ARG A 164 6.52 11.32 40.52
N ARG A 165 7.78 11.64 40.18
CA ARG A 165 8.88 11.77 41.15
C ARG A 165 8.84 13.06 41.98
N GLN A 166 8.02 14.04 41.63
CA GLN A 166 7.89 15.28 42.42
C GLN A 166 6.87 15.16 43.56
N THR A 167 6.00 14.16 43.51
CA THR A 167 4.95 13.90 44.53
C THR A 167 5.36 12.87 45.59
N THR A 168 6.60 12.37 45.56
CA THR A 168 7.18 11.47 46.57
C THR A 168 8.38 12.17 47.20
#